data_AF-A0A667GAW1-F1
#
_entry.id   AF-A0A667GAW1-F1
#
_cell.length_a   1.000
_cell.length_b   1.000
_cell.length_c   1.000
_cell.angle_alpha   90.00
_cell.angle_beta   90.00
_cell.angle_gamma   90.00
#
_symmetry.space_group_name_H-M   'P 1'
#
loop_
_entity.id
_entity.type
_entity.pdbx_description
1 polymer ?
#
loop_
_entity_poly.entity_id
_entity_poly.type
_entity_poly.pdbx_seq_one_letter_code
_entity_poly.pdbx_strand_id
1 'polypeptide(L)'
;MGFRLLLLLLLGIFTVVFMDEGLRFCHDCDFYDGFKCRGPKKRCWKFNLSLKSNKSCTTDHYYYNDPVTGRYLYRYTKLSCNPCEEGMFQVYHDLLRETFCCTDKHMCNTGRDILEKSALFGEDKEHTIHDDVLP
;
A
#
# COMPACT_ATOMS: atom_id res chain seq x y z
N MET A 1 16.51 -13.34 -45.64
CA MET A 1 17.09 -12.64 -44.46
C MET A 1 16.13 -11.65 -43.78
N GLY A 2 15.10 -11.11 -44.46
CA GLY A 2 14.19 -10.11 -43.86
C GLY A 2 13.25 -10.59 -42.75
N PHE A 3 12.77 -11.83 -42.78
CA PHE A 3 11.80 -12.35 -41.79
C PHE A 3 12.39 -12.48 -40.38
N ARG A 4 13.68 -12.84 -40.28
CA ARG A 4 14.40 -12.93 -39.00
C ARG A 4 14.66 -11.56 -38.37
N LEU A 5 14.94 -10.54 -39.19
CA LEU A 5 15.15 -9.18 -38.72
C LEU A 5 13.84 -8.57 -38.18
N LEU A 6 12.72 -8.83 -38.86
CA LEU A 6 11.39 -8.42 -38.44
C LEU A 6 10.98 -9.07 -37.10
N LEU A 7 11.24 -10.37 -36.93
CA LEU A 7 11.01 -11.09 -35.68
C LEU A 7 11.84 -10.53 -34.52
N LEU A 8 13.11 -10.22 -34.75
CA LEU A 8 13.98 -9.62 -33.74
C LEU A 8 13.52 -8.21 -33.35
N LEU A 9 13.06 -7.41 -34.32
CA LEU A 9 12.49 -6.08 -34.05
C LEU A 9 11.18 -6.17 -33.25
N LEU A 10 10.30 -7.11 -33.58
CA LEU A 10 9.05 -7.34 -32.85
C LEU A 10 9.31 -7.80 -31.41
N LEU A 11 10.27 -8.70 -31.21
CA LEU A 11 10.71 -9.12 -29.87
C LEU A 11 11.31 -7.96 -29.07
N GLY A 12 12.12 -7.10 -29.72
CA GLY A 12 12.68 -5.89 -29.10
C GLY A 12 11.60 -4.93 -28.63
N ILE A 13 10.64 -4.60 -29.49
CA ILE A 13 9.50 -3.73 -29.13
C ILE A 13 8.67 -4.36 -28.00
N PHE A 14 8.43 -5.66 -28.05
CA PHE A 14 7.73 -6.38 -26.99
C PHE A 14 8.47 -6.28 -25.64
N THR A 15 9.80 -6.44 -25.61
CA THR A 15 10.55 -6.29 -24.36
C THR A 15 10.49 -4.87 -23.78
N VAL A 16 10.58 -3.83 -24.62
CA VAL A 16 10.57 -2.43 -24.15
C VAL A 16 9.19 -2.03 -23.64
N VAL A 17 8.13 -2.33 -24.38
CA VAL A 17 6.75 -1.96 -24.00
C VAL A 17 6.30 -2.69 -22.73
N PHE A 18 6.66 -3.96 -22.57
CA PHE A 18 6.23 -4.74 -21.41
C PHE A 18 7.09 -4.55 -20.15
N MET A 19 8.36 -4.16 -20.28
CA MET A 19 9.24 -3.99 -19.11
C MET A 19 9.19 -2.59 -18.50
N ASP A 20 8.88 -1.53 -19.25
CA ASP A 20 8.91 -0.15 -18.72
C ASP A 20 7.53 0.31 -18.19
N GLU A 21 6.44 0.03 -18.91
CA GLU A 21 5.08 0.45 -18.50
C GLU A 21 4.17 -0.71 -18.05
N GLY A 22 4.53 -1.95 -18.42
CA GLY A 22 3.66 -3.11 -18.28
C GLY A 22 3.67 -3.80 -16.92
N LEU A 23 4.69 -3.58 -16.08
CA LEU A 23 4.87 -4.31 -14.82
C LEU A 23 5.02 -3.35 -13.64
N ARG A 24 4.12 -3.41 -12.68
CA ARG A 24 4.14 -2.58 -11.46
C ARG A 24 4.62 -3.39 -10.27
N PHE A 25 5.47 -2.79 -9.45
CA PHE A 25 5.92 -3.35 -8.17
C PHE A 25 5.27 -2.60 -7.01
N CYS A 26 4.93 -3.32 -5.94
CA CYS A 26 4.39 -2.75 -4.70
C CYS A 26 5.12 -3.31 -3.47
N HIS A 27 4.97 -2.61 -2.35
CA HIS A 27 5.28 -3.18 -1.06
C HIS A 27 4.25 -4.24 -0.67
N ASP A 28 4.76 -5.32 -0.10
CA ASP A 28 3.96 -6.42 0.43
C ASP A 28 4.32 -6.60 1.92
N CYS A 29 3.32 -6.41 2.78
CA CYS A 29 3.47 -6.46 4.21
C CYS A 29 2.11 -6.75 4.86
N ASP A 30 2.01 -7.85 5.61
CA ASP A 30 0.78 -8.21 6.31
C ASP A 30 0.49 -7.36 7.55
N PHE A 31 1.55 -6.87 8.22
CA PHE A 31 1.44 -6.10 9.46
C PHE A 31 2.43 -4.94 9.49
N TYR A 32 1.98 -3.78 9.05
CA TYR A 32 2.67 -2.50 9.18
C TYR A 32 2.06 -1.72 10.35
N ASP A 33 2.87 -1.36 11.33
CA ASP A 33 2.40 -0.78 12.60
C ASP A 33 2.20 0.74 12.55
N GLY A 34 2.42 1.38 11.40
CA GLY A 34 2.45 2.84 11.24
C GLY A 34 3.87 3.39 10.97
N PHE A 35 4.90 2.66 11.38
CA PHE A 35 6.31 3.03 11.25
C PHE A 35 7.11 2.04 10.40
N LYS A 36 6.95 0.75 10.66
CA LYS A 36 7.66 -0.33 9.99
C LYS A 36 6.79 -1.56 9.80
N CYS A 37 7.15 -2.35 8.79
CA CYS A 37 6.61 -3.69 8.64
C CYS A 37 7.20 -4.58 9.74
N ARG A 38 6.36 -5.13 10.63
CA ARG A 38 6.81 -6.06 11.68
C ARG A 38 7.00 -7.49 11.16
N GLY A 39 6.45 -7.79 9.98
CA GLY A 39 6.67 -9.04 9.26
C GLY A 39 7.81 -8.97 8.23
N PRO A 40 8.08 -10.08 7.50
CA PRO A 40 9.01 -10.06 6.39
C PRO A 40 8.48 -9.11 5.30
N LYS A 41 9.13 -7.96 5.15
CA LYS A 41 8.82 -7.02 4.07
C LYS A 41 9.18 -7.67 2.75
N LYS A 42 8.18 -7.86 1.89
CA LYS A 42 8.35 -8.42 0.56
C LYS A 42 8.07 -7.35 -0.50
N ARG A 43 8.31 -7.75 -1.75
CA ARG A 43 7.88 -7.02 -2.94
C ARG A 43 7.01 -7.96 -3.75
N CYS A 44 5.88 -7.45 -4.19
CA CYS A 44 5.01 -8.13 -5.13
C CYS A 44 4.97 -7.34 -6.44
N TRP A 45 4.50 -7.97 -7.51
CA TRP A 45 4.35 -7.34 -8.81
C TRP A 45 3.05 -7.73 -9.47
N LYS A 46 2.55 -6.88 -10.37
CA LYS A 46 1.41 -7.19 -11.25
C LYS A 46 1.50 -6.45 -12.57
N PHE A 47 0.77 -6.95 -13.57
CA PHE A 47 0.68 -6.29 -14.86
C PHE A 47 -0.18 -5.03 -14.77
N ASN A 48 0.38 -3.90 -15.20
CA ASN A 48 -0.33 -2.63 -15.33
C ASN A 48 -1.00 -2.55 -16.71
N LEU A 49 -1.91 -3.49 -16.98
CA LEU A 49 -2.78 -3.40 -18.16
C LEU A 49 -3.86 -2.37 -17.85
N SER A 50 -4.08 -1.38 -18.73
CA SER A 50 -5.03 -0.24 -18.61
C SER A 50 -6.52 -0.59 -18.44
N LEU A 51 -6.84 -1.79 -17.95
CA LEU A 51 -8.14 -2.14 -17.39
C LEU A 51 -8.35 -1.27 -16.13
N LYS A 52 -9.28 -0.32 -16.23
CA LYS A 52 -9.67 0.63 -15.16
C LYS A 52 -9.97 -0.02 -13.79
N SER A 53 -10.18 -1.33 -13.73
CA SER A 53 -10.42 -2.12 -12.51
C SER A 53 -9.14 -2.56 -11.77
N ASN A 54 -7.94 -2.32 -12.30
CA ASN A 54 -6.67 -2.80 -11.76
C ASN A 54 -5.85 -1.68 -11.09
N LYS A 55 -6.40 -0.98 -10.09
CA LYS A 55 -5.61 -0.01 -9.31
C LYS A 55 -4.40 -0.72 -8.66
N SER A 56 -3.23 -0.07 -8.69
CA SER A 56 -1.95 -0.78 -8.87
C SER A 56 -1.23 -1.21 -7.60
N CYS A 57 -1.53 -0.65 -6.44
CA CYS A 57 -1.05 -1.14 -5.15
C CYS A 57 -2.13 -0.85 -4.12
N THR A 58 -2.30 -1.76 -3.17
CA THR A 58 -3.33 -1.66 -2.13
C THR A 58 -2.68 -1.32 -0.80
N THR A 59 -3.31 -0.39 -0.09
CA THR A 59 -3.04 -0.05 1.30
C THR A 59 -4.34 -0.21 2.08
N ASP A 60 -4.42 -1.20 2.97
CA ASP A 60 -5.58 -1.45 3.82
C ASP A 60 -5.25 -1.04 5.26
N HIS A 61 -5.86 0.01 5.79
CA HIS A 61 -5.78 0.39 7.19
C HIS A 61 -6.90 -0.27 7.99
N TYR A 62 -6.55 -0.90 9.10
CA TYR A 62 -7.49 -1.57 9.99
C TYR A 62 -7.63 -0.79 11.29
N TYR A 63 -8.88 -0.54 11.69
CA TYR A 63 -9.24 0.18 12.89
C TYR A 63 -10.18 -0.66 13.74
N TYR A 64 -9.93 -0.73 15.05
CA TYR A 64 -10.83 -1.38 15.99
C TYR A 64 -11.72 -0.37 16.71
N ASN A 65 -12.99 -0.69 16.89
CA ASN A 65 -13.88 0.07 17.74
C ASN A 65 -13.46 -0.08 19.20
N ASP A 66 -13.12 1.04 19.85
CA ASP A 66 -12.94 1.09 21.29
C ASP A 66 -14.31 1.24 21.97
N PRO A 67 -14.79 0.22 22.72
CA PRO A 67 -16.12 0.25 23.33
C PRO A 67 -16.28 1.34 24.39
N VAL A 68 -15.16 1.86 24.94
CA VAL A 68 -15.21 2.91 25.97
C VAL A 68 -15.47 4.27 25.35
N THR A 69 -14.73 4.62 24.29
CA THR A 69 -14.84 5.94 23.64
C THR A 69 -15.78 5.95 22.42
N GLY A 70 -16.16 4.77 21.91
CA GLY A 70 -16.92 4.60 20.68
C GLY A 70 -16.14 4.94 19.41
N ARG A 71 -14.84 5.21 19.51
CA ARG A 71 -13.98 5.62 18.38
C ARG A 71 -13.34 4.41 17.71
N TYR A 72 -13.07 4.53 16.42
CA TYR A 72 -12.26 3.56 15.69
C TYR A 72 -10.79 3.95 15.80
N LEU A 73 -9.99 3.11 16.47
CA LEU A 73 -8.57 3.35 16.70
C LEU A 73 -7.74 2.53 15.72
N TYR A 74 -6.79 3.20 15.08
CA TYR A 74 -5.86 2.55 14.16
C TYR A 74 -5.12 1.39 14.84
N ARG A 75 -5.01 0.27 14.14
CA ARG A 75 -4.33 -0.93 14.64
C ARG A 75 -3.14 -1.33 13.81
N TYR A 76 -3.34 -1.51 12.51
CA TYR A 76 -2.28 -1.91 11.59
C TYR A 76 -2.69 -1.62 10.15
N THR A 77 -1.71 -1.66 9.27
CA THR A 77 -1.88 -1.53 7.83
C THR A 77 -1.39 -2.80 7.14
N LYS A 78 -2.13 -3.23 6.12
CA LYS A 78 -1.68 -4.27 5.18
C LYS A 78 -1.35 -3.62 3.82
N LEU A 79 -0.18 -3.92 3.30
CA LEU A 79 0.31 -3.47 2.00
C LEU A 79 0.32 -4.67 1.06
N SER A 80 -0.27 -4.56 -0.13
CA SER A 80 -0.31 -5.69 -1.05
C SER A 80 -0.45 -5.28 -2.52
N CYS A 81 -0.33 -6.27 -3.41
CA CYS A 81 -0.64 -6.15 -4.84
C CYS A 81 -2.05 -6.64 -5.20
N ASN A 82 -2.91 -6.87 -4.20
CA ASN A 82 -4.25 -7.40 -4.43
C ASN A 82 -5.07 -6.49 -5.38
N PRO A 83 -6.16 -7.01 -5.97
CA PRO A 83 -7.20 -6.16 -6.53
C PRO A 83 -7.60 -5.11 -5.50
N CYS A 84 -7.74 -3.87 -5.94
CA CYS A 84 -7.86 -2.75 -5.04
C CYS A 84 -9.22 -2.07 -5.23
N GLU A 85 -10.04 -2.16 -4.18
CA GLU A 85 -11.37 -1.57 -4.09
C GLU A 85 -11.29 -0.43 -3.07
N GLU A 86 -11.16 0.82 -3.55
CA GLU A 86 -11.09 1.97 -2.66
C GLU A 86 -12.39 2.15 -1.87
N GLY A 87 -12.25 2.48 -0.60
CA GLY A 87 -13.37 2.83 0.26
C GLY A 87 -13.23 2.35 1.69
N MET A 88 -14.32 2.52 2.44
CA MET A 88 -14.46 2.09 3.83
C MET A 88 -15.35 0.85 3.89
N PHE A 89 -14.90 -0.18 4.59
CA PHE A 89 -15.58 -1.47 4.69
C PHE A 89 -15.66 -1.89 6.15
N GLN A 90 -16.87 -2.13 6.63
CA GLN A 90 -17.07 -2.82 7.91
C GLN A 90 -16.74 -4.31 7.71
N VAL A 91 -15.61 -4.76 8.26
CA VAL A 91 -15.16 -6.16 8.14
C VAL A 91 -15.86 -7.03 9.19
N TYR A 92 -15.91 -6.55 10.43
CA TYR A 92 -16.64 -7.13 11.56
C TYR A 92 -17.28 -6.02 12.39
N HIS A 93 -18.12 -6.37 13.37
CA HIS A 93 -18.80 -5.38 14.23
C HIS A 93 -17.86 -4.36 14.88
N ASP A 94 -16.64 -4.79 15.20
CA ASP A 94 -15.60 -4.00 15.84
C ASP A 94 -14.43 -3.67 14.91
N LEU A 95 -14.39 -4.19 13.67
CA LEU A 95 -13.27 -4.02 12.75
C LEU A 95 -13.69 -3.26 11.49
N LEU A 96 -13.13 -2.07 11.32
CA LEU A 96 -13.28 -1.23 10.14
C LEU A 96 -12.01 -1.29 9.30
N ARG A 97 -12.16 -1.37 7.98
CA ARG A 97 -11.06 -1.32 7.01
C ARG A 97 -11.23 -0.15 6.07
N GLU A 98 -10.20 0.68 5.95
CA GLU A 98 -10.08 1.71 4.93
C GLU A 98 -9.08 1.25 3.87
N THR A 99 -9.49 1.26 2.61
CA THR A 99 -8.65 0.83 1.50
C THR A 99 -8.32 2.03 0.61
N PHE A 100 -7.03 2.30 0.46
CA PHE A 100 -6.47 3.25 -0.50
C PHE A 100 -5.76 2.52 -1.63
N CYS A 101 -5.89 3.07 -2.84
CA CYS A 101 -5.20 2.54 -4.02
C CYS A 101 -4.35 3.61 -4.67
N CYS A 102 -3.18 3.22 -5.13
CA CYS A 102 -2.27 4.11 -5.87
C CYS A 102 -1.79 3.47 -7.17
N THR A 103 -1.59 4.31 -8.20
CA THR A 103 -1.18 3.91 -9.56
C THR A 103 -0.04 4.75 -10.12
N ASP A 104 0.33 5.81 -9.41
CA ASP A 104 1.21 6.88 -9.84
C ASP A 104 2.66 6.39 -10.02
N LYS A 105 3.16 5.53 -9.13
CA LYS A 105 4.57 5.11 -9.10
C LYS A 105 4.76 3.67 -8.63
N HIS A 106 5.93 3.10 -8.92
CA HIS A 106 6.35 1.84 -8.28
C HIS A 106 6.47 2.05 -6.77
N MET A 107 6.04 1.04 -5.99
CA MET A 107 6.10 1.03 -4.53
C MET A 107 5.40 2.24 -3.88
N CYS A 108 4.30 2.72 -4.49
CA CYS A 108 3.53 3.85 -3.98
C CYS A 108 2.80 3.56 -2.65
N ASN A 109 2.51 2.29 -2.34
CA ASN A 109 1.80 1.90 -1.11
C ASN A 109 2.76 1.87 0.10
N THR A 110 3.07 3.05 0.63
CA THR A 110 4.02 3.19 1.74
C THR A 110 3.41 2.87 3.11
N GLY A 111 2.08 2.89 3.22
CA GLY A 111 1.35 2.75 4.49
C GLY A 111 1.41 4.00 5.38
N ARG A 112 1.97 5.10 4.88
CA ARG A 112 2.11 6.37 5.62
C ARG A 112 0.96 7.33 5.38
N ASP A 113 0.07 7.01 4.45
CA ASP A 113 -1.04 7.84 3.98
C ASP A 113 -2.24 7.81 4.95
N ILE A 114 -1.96 7.79 6.26
CA ILE A 114 -2.96 7.78 7.33
C ILE A 114 -3.07 9.21 7.85
N LEU A 115 -4.24 9.83 7.70
CA LEU A 115 -4.50 11.19 8.21
C LEU A 115 -4.42 11.22 9.75
N GLU A 116 -4.84 10.13 10.38
CA GLU A 116 -4.90 9.93 11.84
C GLU A 116 -3.66 9.23 12.42
N LYS A 117 -2.44 9.62 12.05
CA LYS A 117 -1.24 9.15 12.76
C LYS A 117 -1.31 9.57 14.24
N SER A 118 -1.98 8.76 15.04
CA SER A 118 -1.75 8.66 16.46
C SER A 118 -0.37 8.03 16.57
N ALA A 119 0.64 8.83 16.91
CA ALA A 119 1.92 8.32 17.35
C ALA A 119 1.71 7.08 18.22
N LEU A 120 2.30 5.93 17.85
CA LEU A 120 2.39 4.84 18.82
C LEU A 120 3.21 5.40 19.99
N PHE A 121 2.56 5.55 21.13
CA PHE A 121 3.18 6.04 22.35
C PHE A 121 4.47 5.27 22.62
N GLY A 122 5.63 5.92 22.45
CA GLY A 122 6.94 5.38 22.79
C GLY A 122 7.90 5.00 21.65
N GLU A 123 7.60 5.23 20.37
CA GLU A 123 8.57 4.96 19.27
C GLU A 123 8.74 6.10 18.24
N ASP A 124 8.45 7.36 18.62
CA ASP A 124 8.84 8.54 17.84
C ASP A 124 10.26 9.00 18.21
N LYS A 125 11.20 8.86 17.27
CA LYS A 125 12.46 9.64 17.29
C LYS A 125 12.40 10.92 16.45
N GLU A 126 11.26 11.20 15.83
CA GLU A 126 10.99 12.48 15.16
C GLU A 126 9.58 12.92 15.56
N HIS A 127 9.53 13.93 16.44
CA HIS A 127 8.36 14.64 16.99
C HIS A 127 7.65 14.00 18.19
N THR A 128 8.28 14.11 19.35
CA THR A 128 7.62 14.14 20.66
C THR A 128 6.86 15.47 20.84
N ILE A 129 5.52 15.46 20.79
CA ILE A 129 4.70 16.56 21.35
C ILE A 129 4.37 16.20 22.80
N HIS A 130 5.40 16.11 23.65
CA HIS A 130 5.26 16.09 25.10
C HIS A 130 6.56 16.63 25.71
N ASP A 131 6.86 17.90 25.45
CA ASP A 131 7.80 18.70 26.26
C ASP A 131 7.16 19.99 26.81
N ASP A 132 5.85 20.22 26.61
CA ASP A 132 5.18 21.47 27.03
C ASP A 132 4.26 21.34 28.26
N VAL A 133 4.52 20.38 29.16
CA VAL A 133 3.97 20.45 30.52
C VAL A 133 5.09 20.14 31.51
N LEU A 134 5.74 21.22 31.99
CA LEU A 134 6.54 21.17 33.22
C LEU A 134 5.61 20.92 34.44
N PRO A 135 6.15 20.39 35.55
CA PRO A 135 5.37 19.93 36.71
C PRO A 135 4.59 21.05 37.44
#